data_AF-C2BFQ3-F1
#
_entry.id   AF-C2BFQ3-F1
#
_cell.length_a   1.000
_cell.length_b   1.000
_cell.length_c   1.000
_cell.angle_alpha   90.00
_cell.angle_beta   90.00
_cell.angle_gamma   90.00
#
_symmetry.space_group_name_H-M   'P 1'
#
loop_
_entity.id
_entity.type
_entity.pdbx_description
1 polymer ?
#
loop_
_entity_poly.entity_id
_entity_poly.type
_entity_poly.pdbx_seq_one_letter_code
_entity_poly.pdbx_strand_id
1 'polypeptide(L)'
;MENVLGVEDPYSYIEFESRIKLDNTSFIDGYIEATHVLIEQKSSNKDLKKPIIQSDGTKLSPFQQAKRYSIELPYSQRPRWIITCNFKEFFIYDMEKPNAEAEIIKLEDLENEVYRLNFIVSEEEDFIKRETQISIDAGEIVASLYDALLREYQHPENEATLHSLNILCVRLVFCLYAEDAGLFGNKNMFHDYLNKYKDSNPRAALINLFRILNQKEEDRDPYEDKDLLAFPYVNGGLFADMDVEIPRLNPNIVDIILNRASLDFDWSKISPTIFGSVFESTLNPETRRSGGMHYTSIKNIHKVIDPLFLDNLKEEFEEIKEIDQVKQKNQRLEDLHNKIANLTFLDPAAGFRVIIVIEANSYVNIRSSRLLPKFKTQKINSWCAA
;
A
#
# COMPACT_ATOMS: atom_id res chain seq x y z
N MET A 1 16.34 5.09 -13.01
CA MET A 1 15.07 5.40 -12.34
C MET A 1 14.05 4.29 -12.55
N GLU A 2 13.79 3.84 -13.78
CA GLU A 2 12.88 2.70 -14.04
C GLU A 2 13.27 1.40 -13.32
N ASN A 3 14.46 0.85 -13.59
CA ASN A 3 14.85 -0.47 -13.05
C ASN A 3 15.25 -0.49 -11.56
N VAL A 4 15.52 0.67 -10.97
CA VAL A 4 16.11 0.79 -9.62
C VAL A 4 15.18 1.50 -8.65
N LEU A 5 14.47 2.52 -9.16
CA LEU A 5 13.54 3.34 -8.40
C LEU A 5 12.10 3.15 -8.90
N GLY A 6 11.82 2.24 -9.85
CA GLY A 6 10.48 1.86 -10.32
C GLY A 6 9.71 2.91 -11.13
N VAL A 7 10.34 3.99 -11.59
CA VAL A 7 9.64 5.05 -12.36
C VAL A 7 9.31 4.53 -13.77
N GLU A 8 8.03 4.26 -14.08
CA GLU A 8 7.58 3.62 -15.35
C GLU A 8 8.03 4.38 -16.60
N ASP A 9 8.11 5.71 -16.54
CA ASP A 9 8.64 6.54 -17.63
C ASP A 9 9.52 7.66 -17.05
N PRO A 10 10.81 7.38 -16.81
CA PRO A 10 11.69 8.35 -16.16
C PRO A 10 11.99 9.56 -17.06
N TYR A 11 11.70 9.48 -18.36
CA TYR A 11 11.92 10.57 -19.30
C TYR A 11 10.80 11.61 -19.26
N SER A 12 9.58 11.24 -18.82
CA SER A 12 8.52 12.21 -18.55
C SER A 12 8.54 12.73 -17.11
N TYR A 13 9.21 12.01 -16.19
CA TYR A 13 9.38 12.43 -14.80
C TYR A 13 10.43 13.53 -14.61
N ILE A 14 11.45 13.56 -15.47
CA ILE A 14 12.50 14.57 -15.48
C ILE A 14 12.30 15.49 -16.67
N GLU A 15 12.17 16.79 -16.41
CA GLU A 15 12.27 17.80 -17.45
C GLU A 15 13.73 18.06 -17.80
N PHE A 16 14.11 17.83 -19.05
CA PHE A 16 15.46 18.08 -19.53
C PHE A 16 15.54 19.40 -20.29
N GLU A 17 16.70 20.06 -20.19
CA GLU A 17 17.00 21.31 -20.90
C GLU A 17 15.95 22.42 -20.67
N SER A 18 15.46 22.55 -19.44
CA SER A 18 14.49 23.59 -19.09
C SER A 18 15.12 24.99 -19.22
N ARG A 19 14.53 25.84 -20.06
CA ARG A 19 15.05 27.20 -20.31
C ARG A 19 14.87 28.09 -19.09
N ILE A 20 15.96 28.75 -18.71
CA ILE A 20 15.96 29.84 -17.76
C ILE A 20 16.48 31.11 -18.43
N LYS A 21 15.75 32.20 -18.20
CA LYS A 21 16.14 33.52 -18.68
C LYS A 21 16.88 34.26 -17.57
N LEU A 22 18.20 34.18 -17.62
CA LEU A 22 19.11 35.06 -16.87
C LEU A 22 19.41 36.32 -17.71
N ASP A 23 20.59 36.92 -17.53
CA ASP A 23 21.15 37.94 -18.44
C ASP A 23 21.22 37.43 -19.90
N ASN A 24 21.45 36.12 -20.07
CA ASN A 24 21.36 35.37 -21.32
C ASN A 24 20.50 34.11 -21.12
N THR A 25 19.95 33.56 -22.19
CA THR A 25 19.24 32.27 -22.13
C THR A 25 20.19 31.15 -21.71
N SER A 26 19.90 30.52 -20.58
CA SER A 26 20.61 29.36 -20.03
C SER A 26 19.64 28.17 -19.90
N PHE A 27 20.18 26.99 -19.63
CA PHE A 27 19.39 25.76 -19.55
C PHE A 27 19.77 25.01 -18.27
N ILE A 28 18.75 24.47 -17.58
CA ILE A 28 18.93 23.47 -16.53
C ILE A 28 19.03 22.10 -17.22
N ASP A 29 20.01 21.29 -16.84
CA ASP A 29 20.21 19.97 -17.46
C ASP A 29 19.06 19.00 -17.12
N GLY A 30 18.61 18.97 -15.87
CA GLY A 30 17.42 18.21 -15.46
C GLY A 30 16.68 18.86 -14.29
N TYR A 31 15.36 18.77 -14.28
CA TYR A 31 14.52 19.24 -13.19
C TYR A 31 13.39 18.24 -12.91
N ILE A 32 13.14 17.97 -11.63
CA ILE A 32 12.08 17.05 -11.18
C ILE A 32 11.13 17.85 -10.34
N GLU A 33 9.98 18.17 -10.91
CA GLU A 33 8.98 19.03 -10.28
C GLU A 33 8.36 18.37 -9.05
N ALA A 34 8.05 17.07 -9.13
CA ALA A 34 7.36 16.31 -8.08
C ALA A 34 8.10 16.31 -6.73
N THR A 35 9.43 16.40 -6.75
CA THR A 35 10.28 16.36 -5.54
C THR A 35 11.16 17.60 -5.38
N HIS A 36 10.94 18.62 -6.22
CA HIS A 36 11.71 19.87 -6.24
C HIS A 36 13.23 19.61 -6.30
N VAL A 37 13.67 18.76 -7.22
CA VAL A 37 15.09 18.43 -7.42
C VAL A 37 15.61 19.09 -8.70
N LEU A 38 16.69 19.86 -8.59
CA LEU A 38 17.40 20.41 -9.74
C LEU A 38 18.70 19.64 -9.96
N ILE A 39 18.98 19.27 -11.20
CA ILE A 39 20.14 18.49 -11.61
C ILE A 39 21.01 19.33 -12.56
N GLU A 40 22.28 19.48 -12.21
CA GLU A 40 23.30 20.12 -13.03
C GLU A 40 24.39 19.10 -13.39
N GLN A 41 24.63 18.92 -14.68
CA GLN A 41 25.48 17.87 -15.21
C GLN A 41 26.73 18.44 -15.88
N LYS A 42 27.86 17.76 -15.68
CA LYS A 42 29.14 18.10 -16.29
C LYS A 42 29.79 16.86 -16.90
N SER A 43 30.74 17.11 -17.81
CA SER A 43 31.55 16.04 -18.37
C SER A 43 32.44 15.37 -17.32
N SER A 44 32.78 14.10 -17.51
CA SER A 44 33.47 13.24 -16.53
C SER A 44 34.92 13.58 -16.20
N ASN A 45 35.48 14.58 -16.86
CA ASN A 45 36.78 15.17 -16.59
C ASN A 45 36.72 16.47 -15.78
N LYS A 46 35.52 16.93 -15.41
CA LYS A 46 35.32 18.15 -14.62
C LYS A 46 35.24 17.82 -13.12
N ASP A 47 35.94 18.63 -12.33
CA ASP A 47 35.92 18.61 -10.87
C ASP A 47 34.72 19.44 -10.38
N LEU A 48 33.79 18.80 -9.68
CA LEU A 48 32.53 19.41 -9.25
C LEU A 48 32.71 20.46 -8.14
N LYS A 49 33.86 20.49 -7.45
CA LYS A 49 34.14 21.50 -6.42
C LYS A 49 34.76 22.78 -7.00
N LYS A 50 35.33 22.71 -8.20
CA LYS A 50 36.10 23.82 -8.77
C LYS A 50 35.24 24.75 -9.64
N PRO A 51 35.55 26.06 -9.68
CA PRO A 51 34.94 26.97 -10.62
C PRO A 51 35.25 26.57 -12.07
N ILE A 52 34.21 26.53 -12.90
CA ILE A 52 34.26 26.28 -14.35
C ILE A 52 33.86 27.56 -15.07
N ILE A 53 34.54 27.86 -16.18
CA ILE A 53 34.20 29.00 -17.03
C ILE A 53 32.88 28.69 -17.74
N GLN A 54 31.91 29.58 -17.57
CA GLN A 54 30.59 29.52 -18.17
C GLN A 54 30.57 30.22 -19.54
N SER A 55 29.48 30.05 -20.29
CA SER A 55 29.29 30.67 -21.60
C SER A 55 29.29 32.21 -21.55
N ASP A 56 28.89 32.80 -20.43
CA ASP A 56 28.92 34.24 -20.15
C ASP A 56 30.30 34.75 -19.64
N GLY A 57 31.30 33.87 -19.57
CA GLY A 57 32.66 34.17 -19.10
C GLY A 57 32.83 34.18 -17.58
N THR A 58 31.75 34.00 -16.81
CA THR A 58 31.84 33.89 -15.34
C THR A 58 32.50 32.57 -14.92
N LYS A 59 33.09 32.55 -13.72
CA LYS A 59 33.67 31.33 -13.12
C LYS A 59 32.81 30.89 -11.96
N LEU A 60 32.04 29.84 -12.15
CA LEU A 60 31.14 29.28 -11.14
C LEU A 60 31.37 27.78 -11.02
N SER A 61 31.37 27.26 -9.78
CA SER A 61 31.22 25.82 -9.59
C SER A 61 29.84 25.35 -10.09
N PRO A 62 29.67 24.07 -10.45
CA PRO A 62 28.36 23.52 -10.81
C PRO A 62 27.27 23.83 -9.77
N PHE A 63 27.60 23.76 -8.48
CA PHE A 63 26.66 24.10 -7.41
C PHE A 63 26.26 25.58 -7.43
N GLN A 64 27.23 26.49 -7.62
CA GLN A 64 26.95 27.93 -7.72
C GLN A 64 26.12 28.27 -8.95
N GLN A 65 26.34 27.56 -10.06
CA GLN A 65 25.55 27.68 -11.27
C GLN A 65 24.09 27.25 -11.03
N ALA A 66 23.88 26.05 -10.47
CA ALA A 66 22.56 25.56 -10.08
C ALA A 66 21.83 26.50 -9.10
N LYS A 67 22.56 27.05 -8.12
CA LYS A 67 22.01 28.02 -7.17
C LYS A 67 21.58 29.33 -7.83
N ARG A 68 22.30 29.79 -8.86
CA ARG A 68 21.92 30.95 -9.67
C ARG A 68 20.60 30.68 -10.39
N TYR A 69 20.43 29.49 -10.97
CA TYR A 69 19.16 29.07 -11.58
C TYR A 69 18.00 29.05 -10.58
N SER A 70 18.22 28.48 -9.40
CA SER A 70 17.22 28.40 -8.32
C SER A 70 16.66 29.77 -7.90
N ILE A 71 17.46 30.83 -7.93
CA ILE A 71 17.03 32.18 -7.51
C ILE A 71 16.00 32.77 -8.48
N GLU A 72 16.17 32.52 -9.78
CA GLU A 72 15.31 33.04 -10.86
C GLU A 72 14.02 32.23 -11.04
N LEU A 73 13.95 31.02 -10.48
CA LEU A 73 12.74 30.21 -10.54
C LEU A 73 11.63 30.80 -9.64
N PRO A 74 10.36 30.70 -10.06
CA PRO A 74 9.21 31.00 -9.20
C PRO A 74 9.31 30.28 -7.86
N TYR A 75 8.78 30.88 -6.79
CA TYR A 75 8.88 30.31 -5.44
C TYR A 75 8.37 28.86 -5.37
N SER A 76 7.29 28.54 -6.08
CA SER A 76 6.70 27.19 -6.18
C SER A 76 7.59 26.16 -6.88
N GLN A 77 8.57 26.62 -7.67
CA GLN A 77 9.50 25.80 -8.45
C GLN A 77 10.93 25.90 -7.90
N ARG A 78 11.11 26.48 -6.72
CA ARG A 78 12.44 26.52 -6.11
C ARG A 78 12.84 25.12 -5.67
N PRO A 79 14.02 24.62 -6.07
CA PRO A 79 14.45 23.30 -5.68
C PRO A 79 14.69 23.24 -4.17
N ARG A 80 14.19 22.18 -3.53
CA ARG A 80 14.61 21.77 -2.20
C ARG A 80 15.98 21.12 -2.27
N TRP A 81 16.24 20.36 -3.33
CA TRP A 81 17.48 19.62 -3.51
C TRP A 81 18.19 20.05 -4.79
N ILE A 82 19.51 20.20 -4.72
CA ILE A 82 20.36 20.40 -5.88
C ILE A 82 21.30 19.20 -5.98
N ILE A 83 21.40 18.62 -7.17
CA ILE A 83 22.34 17.54 -7.47
C ILE A 83 23.29 18.03 -8.55
N THR A 84 24.60 17.92 -8.30
CA THR A 84 25.60 18.14 -9.35
C THR A 84 26.31 16.83 -9.65
N CYS A 85 26.50 16.49 -10.93
CA CYS A 85 27.04 15.20 -11.33
C CYS A 85 28.06 15.32 -12.48
N ASN A 86 29.10 14.49 -12.47
CA ASN A 86 30.08 14.36 -13.57
C ASN A 86 30.14 12.93 -14.13
N PHE A 87 29.07 12.14 -14.04
CA PHE A 87 29.01 10.71 -14.40
C PHE A 87 29.93 9.78 -13.59
N LYS A 88 30.64 10.29 -12.57
CA LYS A 88 31.46 9.48 -11.65
C LYS A 88 31.04 9.64 -10.20
N GLU A 89 30.61 10.85 -9.85
CA GLU A 89 30.21 11.22 -8.50
C GLU A 89 29.00 12.15 -8.58
N PHE A 90 28.13 11.99 -7.59
CA PHE A 90 26.90 12.75 -7.38
C PHE A 90 27.07 13.53 -6.09
N PHE A 91 26.94 14.85 -6.17
CA PHE A 91 26.99 15.75 -5.03
C PHE A 91 25.59 16.25 -4.76
N ILE A 92 25.06 15.93 -3.59
CA ILE A 92 23.69 16.20 -3.18
C ILE A 92 23.72 17.33 -2.16
N TYR A 93 22.95 18.38 -2.42
CA TYR A 93 22.87 19.56 -1.58
C TYR A 93 21.42 19.79 -1.12
N ASP A 94 21.23 19.92 0.18
CA ASP A 94 19.96 20.27 0.82
C ASP A 94 19.82 21.80 0.94
N MET A 95 18.86 22.41 0.25
CA MET A 95 18.65 23.86 0.29
C MET A 95 17.95 24.35 1.56
N GLU A 96 17.46 23.45 2.43
CA GLU A 96 17.10 23.80 3.81
C GLU A 96 18.36 24.12 4.64
N LYS A 97 19.53 23.60 4.22
CA LYS A 97 20.84 23.84 4.84
C LYS A 97 21.85 24.33 3.79
N PRO A 98 21.67 25.53 3.23
CA PRO A 98 22.40 25.99 2.03
C PRO A 98 23.91 26.22 2.23
N ASN A 99 24.41 26.11 3.46
CA ASN A 99 25.83 26.23 3.82
C ASN A 99 26.46 24.88 4.23
N ALA A 100 25.68 23.79 4.23
CA ALA A 100 26.21 22.45 4.51
C ALA A 100 27.09 21.97 3.33
N GLU A 101 28.04 21.09 3.64
CA GLU A 101 28.78 20.39 2.59
C GLU A 101 27.89 19.41 1.84
N ALA A 102 28.26 19.13 0.59
CA ALA A 102 27.53 18.17 -0.22
C ALA A 102 27.69 16.76 0.35
N GLU A 103 26.60 16.01 0.32
CA GLU A 103 26.66 14.57 0.43
C GLU A 103 27.16 13.98 -0.89
N ILE A 104 28.26 13.23 -0.84
CA ILE A 104 28.89 12.66 -2.03
C ILE A 104 28.56 11.17 -2.11
N ILE A 105 28.06 10.75 -3.28
CA ILE A 105 27.88 9.34 -3.66
C ILE A 105 28.72 9.11 -4.91
N LYS A 106 29.56 8.10 -4.93
CA LYS A 106 30.26 7.70 -6.16
C LYS A 106 29.41 6.70 -6.93
N LEU A 107 29.55 6.71 -8.26
CA LEU A 107 28.88 5.75 -9.12
C LEU A 107 29.28 4.30 -8.80
N GLU A 108 30.53 4.06 -8.40
CA GLU A 108 31.02 2.73 -8.01
C GLU A 108 30.33 2.19 -6.75
N ASP A 109 29.87 3.07 -5.86
CA ASP A 109 29.22 2.72 -4.60
C ASP A 109 27.68 2.76 -4.70
N LEU A 110 27.14 3.18 -5.86
CA LEU A 110 25.73 3.50 -6.03
C LEU A 110 24.80 2.32 -5.70
N GLU A 111 25.18 1.09 -6.03
CA GLU A 111 24.40 -0.12 -5.74
C GLU A 111 24.08 -0.27 -4.24
N ASN A 112 25.04 0.07 -3.38
CA ASN A 112 24.88 -0.02 -1.93
C ASN A 112 24.26 1.24 -1.30
N GLU A 113 24.24 2.34 -2.05
CA GLU A 113 23.84 3.67 -1.56
C GLU A 113 22.56 4.23 -2.22
N VAL A 114 21.84 3.41 -3.00
CA VAL A 114 20.57 3.82 -3.67
C VAL A 114 19.59 4.48 -2.72
N TYR A 115 19.48 4.00 -1.47
CA TYR A 115 18.56 4.52 -0.46
C TYR A 115 18.74 6.03 -0.18
N ARG A 116 19.94 6.57 -0.40
CA ARG A 116 20.24 8.00 -0.23
C ARG A 116 19.62 8.87 -1.33
N LEU A 117 19.17 8.27 -2.43
CA LEU A 117 18.51 8.96 -3.56
C LEU A 117 16.98 8.85 -3.52
N ASN A 118 16.41 8.20 -2.50
CA ASN A 118 14.95 8.02 -2.42
C ASN A 118 14.18 9.35 -2.36
N PHE A 119 14.81 10.43 -1.91
CA PHE A 119 14.19 11.77 -1.92
C PHE A 119 13.85 12.30 -3.33
N ILE A 120 14.42 11.69 -4.38
CA ILE A 120 14.19 12.08 -5.77
C ILE A 120 12.82 11.58 -6.27
N VAL A 121 12.26 10.56 -5.63
CA VAL A 121 10.93 10.00 -5.95
C VAL A 121 9.92 10.50 -4.92
N SER A 122 8.71 10.82 -5.34
CA SER A 122 7.66 11.29 -4.42
C SER A 122 7.27 10.18 -3.44
N GLU A 123 6.88 10.55 -2.21
CA GLU A 123 6.40 9.59 -1.20
C GLU A 123 5.23 8.74 -1.73
N GLU A 124 4.41 9.28 -2.62
CA GLU A 124 3.29 8.58 -3.27
C GLU A 124 3.75 7.47 -4.22
N GLU A 125 4.78 7.68 -5.04
CA GLU A 125 5.27 6.63 -5.95
C GLU A 125 6.06 5.53 -5.22
N ASP A 126 6.84 5.90 -4.21
CA ASP A 126 7.53 4.95 -3.33
C ASP A 126 6.54 4.09 -2.54
N PHE A 127 5.43 4.70 -2.11
CA PHE A 127 4.31 4.00 -1.47
C PHE A 127 3.66 3.00 -2.43
N ILE A 128 3.27 3.44 -3.64
CA ILE A 128 2.64 2.58 -4.66
C ILE A 128 3.52 1.37 -5.02
N LYS A 129 4.84 1.56 -5.14
CA LYS A 129 5.79 0.47 -5.46
C LYS A 129 5.87 -0.56 -4.34
N ARG A 130 5.97 -0.10 -3.09
CA ARG A 130 5.97 -1.00 -1.93
C ARG A 130 4.66 -1.76 -1.83
N GLU A 131 3.53 -1.09 -2.00
CA GLU A 131 2.19 -1.71 -2.04
C GLU A 131 2.11 -2.78 -3.13
N THR A 132 2.60 -2.47 -4.33
CA THR A 132 2.60 -3.39 -5.48
C THR A 132 3.47 -4.62 -5.21
N GLN A 133 4.68 -4.46 -4.67
CA GLN A 133 5.54 -5.60 -4.37
C GLN A 133 4.92 -6.49 -3.28
N ILE A 134 4.40 -5.89 -2.21
CA ILE A 134 3.70 -6.60 -1.13
C ILE A 134 2.50 -7.37 -1.68
N SER A 135 1.80 -6.83 -2.69
CA SER A 135 0.69 -7.50 -3.37
C SER A 135 1.12 -8.77 -4.09
N ILE A 136 2.24 -8.70 -4.82
CA ILE A 136 2.78 -9.82 -5.60
C ILE A 136 3.18 -10.94 -4.63
N ASP A 137 3.94 -10.59 -3.60
CA ASP A 137 4.41 -11.54 -2.59
C ASP A 137 3.23 -12.22 -1.87
N ALA A 138 2.19 -11.47 -1.51
CA ALA A 138 0.95 -12.01 -0.96
C ALA A 138 0.24 -12.96 -1.95
N GLY A 139 0.15 -12.56 -3.21
CA GLY A 139 -0.40 -13.36 -4.30
C GLY A 139 0.27 -14.73 -4.42
N GLU A 140 1.61 -14.76 -4.37
CA GLU A 140 2.39 -15.99 -4.43
C GLU A 140 2.13 -16.91 -3.23
N ILE A 141 2.01 -16.35 -2.03
CA ILE A 141 1.69 -17.13 -0.82
C ILE A 141 0.29 -17.75 -0.93
N VAL A 142 -0.72 -16.95 -1.30
CA VAL A 142 -2.10 -17.45 -1.44
C VAL A 142 -2.19 -18.48 -2.57
N ALA A 143 -1.50 -18.27 -3.70
CA ALA A 143 -1.48 -19.24 -4.81
C ALA A 143 -0.85 -20.56 -4.36
N SER A 144 0.29 -20.49 -3.66
CA SER A 144 0.95 -21.67 -3.11
C SER A 144 0.06 -22.42 -2.12
N LEU A 145 -0.69 -21.69 -1.28
CA LEU A 145 -1.63 -22.28 -0.32
C LEU A 145 -2.83 -22.93 -1.03
N TYR A 146 -3.41 -22.23 -2.01
CA TYR A 146 -4.54 -22.70 -2.80
C TYR A 146 -4.20 -24.01 -3.52
N ASP A 147 -3.08 -24.04 -4.25
CA ASP A 147 -2.61 -25.23 -4.97
C ASP A 147 -2.31 -26.40 -4.03
N ALA A 148 -1.76 -26.11 -2.84
CA ALA A 148 -1.46 -27.14 -1.86
C ALA A 148 -2.75 -27.73 -1.26
N LEU A 149 -3.74 -26.89 -0.92
CA LEU A 149 -5.03 -27.32 -0.39
C LEU A 149 -5.86 -28.09 -1.43
N LEU A 150 -5.91 -27.62 -2.68
CA LEU A 150 -6.71 -28.25 -3.75
C LEU A 150 -6.34 -29.73 -3.94
N ARG A 151 -5.06 -30.07 -3.84
CA ARG A 151 -4.56 -31.45 -3.98
C ARG A 151 -5.01 -32.40 -2.85
N GLU A 152 -5.47 -31.86 -1.73
CA GLU A 152 -5.92 -32.65 -0.58
C GLU A 152 -7.44 -32.91 -0.58
N TYR A 153 -8.20 -32.27 -1.48
CA TYR A 153 -9.61 -32.58 -1.66
C TYR A 153 -9.81 -33.86 -2.48
N GLN A 154 -10.85 -34.63 -2.17
CA GLN A 154 -11.15 -35.88 -2.87
C GLN A 154 -11.67 -35.66 -4.30
N HIS A 155 -12.41 -34.57 -4.50
CA HIS A 155 -13.03 -34.21 -5.78
C HIS A 155 -12.69 -32.76 -6.14
N PRO A 156 -11.43 -32.47 -6.52
CA PRO A 156 -10.94 -31.10 -6.76
C PRO A 156 -11.62 -30.39 -7.95
N GLU A 157 -12.28 -31.13 -8.84
CA GLU A 157 -13.01 -30.61 -9.99
C GLU A 157 -14.45 -30.16 -9.67
N ASN A 158 -15.00 -30.55 -8.52
CA ASN A 158 -16.39 -30.23 -8.18
C ASN A 158 -16.56 -28.74 -7.84
N GLU A 159 -17.62 -28.10 -8.33
CA GLU A 159 -17.92 -26.69 -8.03
C GLU A 159 -18.07 -26.43 -6.52
N ALA A 160 -18.69 -27.35 -5.77
CA ALA A 160 -18.83 -27.25 -4.32
C ALA A 160 -17.48 -27.32 -3.58
N THR A 161 -16.55 -28.14 -4.07
CA THR A 161 -15.18 -28.22 -3.55
C THR A 161 -14.43 -26.91 -3.79
N LEU A 162 -14.48 -26.41 -5.03
CA LEU A 162 -13.84 -25.15 -5.40
C LEU A 162 -14.42 -23.97 -4.60
N HIS A 163 -15.74 -23.97 -4.38
CA HIS A 163 -16.40 -23.00 -3.51
C HIS A 163 -15.89 -23.08 -2.07
N SER A 164 -15.81 -24.28 -1.49
CA SER A 164 -15.29 -24.49 -0.13
C SER A 164 -13.83 -24.06 0.00
N LEU A 165 -13.00 -24.40 -0.99
CA LEU A 165 -11.59 -24.01 -1.05
C LEU A 165 -11.45 -22.48 -1.09
N ASN A 166 -12.25 -21.79 -1.91
CA ASN A 166 -12.24 -20.33 -2.00
C ASN A 166 -12.56 -19.71 -0.63
N ILE A 167 -13.63 -20.17 0.03
CA ILE A 167 -14.00 -19.66 1.35
C ILE A 167 -12.88 -19.95 2.38
N LEU A 168 -12.30 -21.14 2.36
CA LEU A 168 -11.20 -21.51 3.24
C LEU A 168 -9.99 -20.59 3.07
N CYS A 169 -9.57 -20.31 1.82
CA CYS A 169 -8.49 -19.37 1.54
C CYS A 169 -8.78 -17.96 2.09
N VAL A 170 -9.99 -17.45 1.89
CA VAL A 170 -10.39 -16.14 2.43
C VAL A 170 -10.36 -16.13 3.96
N ARG A 171 -10.85 -17.19 4.61
CA ARG A 171 -10.82 -17.33 6.08
C ARG A 171 -9.39 -17.35 6.63
N LEU A 172 -8.48 -18.05 5.96
CA LEU A 172 -7.06 -18.11 6.36
C LEU A 172 -6.38 -16.75 6.20
N VAL A 173 -6.56 -16.10 5.05
CA VAL A 173 -6.03 -14.75 4.81
C VAL A 173 -6.61 -13.73 5.81
N PHE A 174 -7.90 -13.82 6.14
CA PHE A 174 -8.50 -13.01 7.19
C PHE A 174 -7.79 -13.22 8.53
N CYS A 175 -7.56 -14.47 8.94
CA CYS A 175 -6.90 -14.76 10.23
C CYS A 175 -5.48 -14.20 10.28
N LEU A 176 -4.72 -14.33 9.18
CA LEU A 176 -3.36 -13.79 9.03
C LEU A 176 -3.37 -12.25 9.09
N TYR A 177 -4.29 -11.59 8.37
CA TYR A 177 -4.47 -10.15 8.46
C TYR A 177 -4.89 -9.71 9.87
N ALA A 178 -5.81 -10.43 10.49
CA ALA A 178 -6.37 -10.10 11.79
C ALA A 178 -5.34 -10.20 12.92
N GLU A 179 -4.40 -11.14 12.87
CA GLU A 179 -3.32 -11.20 13.85
C GLU A 179 -2.31 -10.04 13.66
N ASP A 180 -1.92 -9.72 12.43
CA ASP A 180 -0.93 -8.67 12.17
C ASP A 180 -1.50 -7.26 12.39
N ALA A 181 -2.76 -7.03 12.00
CA ALA A 181 -3.46 -5.78 12.24
C ALA A 181 -3.92 -5.61 13.71
N GLY A 182 -3.70 -6.63 14.56
CA GLY A 182 -4.07 -6.61 15.98
C GLY A 182 -5.58 -6.64 16.23
N LEU A 183 -6.36 -7.21 15.30
CA LEU A 183 -7.80 -7.40 15.43
C LEU A 183 -8.14 -8.50 16.46
N PHE A 184 -7.29 -9.51 16.59
CA PHE A 184 -7.41 -10.55 17.63
C PHE A 184 -6.90 -10.10 19.01
N GLY A 185 -6.41 -8.86 19.14
CA GLY A 185 -5.95 -8.28 20.40
C GLY A 185 -4.45 -8.49 20.66
N ASN A 186 -3.86 -9.58 20.18
CA ASN A 186 -2.43 -9.86 20.25
C ASN A 186 -1.86 -10.22 18.86
N LYS A 187 -0.61 -9.82 18.60
CA LYS A 187 0.12 -10.23 17.40
C LYS A 187 0.43 -11.74 17.47
N ASN A 188 0.47 -12.43 16.32
CA ASN A 188 0.75 -13.86 16.18
C ASN A 188 -0.24 -14.79 16.88
N MET A 189 -1.43 -14.30 17.25
CA MET A 189 -2.38 -15.10 18.01
C MET A 189 -2.92 -16.31 17.21
N PHE A 190 -3.13 -16.14 15.90
CA PHE A 190 -3.54 -17.23 15.03
C PHE A 190 -2.38 -18.22 14.81
N HIS A 191 -1.16 -17.70 14.58
CA HIS A 191 0.06 -18.49 14.52
C HIS A 191 0.22 -19.40 15.73
N ASP A 192 0.23 -18.82 16.92
CA ASP A 192 0.53 -19.50 18.18
C ASP A 192 -0.51 -20.57 18.48
N TYR A 193 -1.78 -20.29 18.19
CA TYR A 193 -2.86 -21.26 18.32
C TYR A 193 -2.63 -22.44 17.37
N LEU A 194 -2.46 -22.21 16.07
CA LEU A 194 -2.33 -23.31 15.10
C LEU A 194 -1.02 -24.10 15.27
N ASN A 195 0.08 -23.44 15.65
CA ASN A 195 1.39 -24.07 15.91
C ASN A 195 1.34 -25.09 17.06
N LYS A 196 0.47 -24.89 18.08
CA LYS A 196 0.25 -25.89 19.14
C LYS A 196 -0.30 -27.22 18.62
N TYR A 197 -1.07 -27.17 17.54
CA TYR A 197 -1.75 -28.31 16.95
C TYR A 197 -1.06 -28.88 15.71
N LYS A 198 0.07 -28.30 15.27
CA LYS A 198 0.74 -28.66 14.01
C LYS A 198 1.10 -30.15 13.90
N ASP A 199 1.56 -30.76 14.99
CA ASP A 199 2.01 -32.15 15.05
C ASP A 199 0.90 -33.13 15.49
N SER A 200 -0.30 -32.60 15.79
CA SER A 200 -1.44 -33.40 16.24
C SER A 200 -2.58 -33.37 15.22
N ASN A 201 -3.46 -32.37 15.30
CA ASN A 201 -4.60 -32.25 14.40
C ASN A 201 -4.89 -30.78 14.05
N PRO A 202 -4.08 -30.18 13.15
CA PRO A 202 -4.23 -28.78 12.78
C PRO A 202 -5.55 -28.51 12.04
N ARG A 203 -6.10 -29.51 11.34
CA ARG A 203 -7.43 -29.41 10.70
C ARG A 203 -8.54 -29.20 11.72
N ALA A 204 -8.58 -30.02 12.77
CA ALA A 204 -9.61 -29.88 13.82
C ALA A 204 -9.46 -28.53 14.55
N ALA A 205 -8.23 -28.09 14.78
CA ALA A 205 -7.95 -26.79 15.38
C ALA A 205 -8.54 -25.63 14.55
N LEU A 206 -8.37 -25.63 13.22
CA LEU A 206 -8.96 -24.64 12.33
C LEU A 206 -10.50 -24.65 12.36
N ILE A 207 -11.12 -25.83 12.31
CA ILE A 207 -12.57 -25.97 12.36
C ILE A 207 -13.11 -25.37 13.67
N ASN A 208 -12.48 -25.70 14.80
CA ASN A 208 -12.87 -25.17 16.11
C ASN A 208 -12.70 -23.65 16.18
N LEU A 209 -11.60 -23.13 15.63
CA LEU A 209 -11.36 -21.69 15.56
C LEU A 209 -12.46 -20.99 14.76
N PHE A 210 -12.77 -21.46 13.55
CA PHE A 210 -13.79 -20.83 12.70
C PHE A 210 -15.18 -20.83 13.36
N ARG A 211 -15.52 -21.91 14.09
CA ARG A 211 -16.73 -21.95 14.92
C ARG A 211 -16.72 -20.86 15.99
N ILE A 212 -15.61 -20.70 16.72
CA ILE A 212 -15.47 -19.69 17.78
C ILE A 212 -15.54 -18.26 17.22
N LEU A 213 -14.95 -18.01 16.06
CA LEU A 213 -15.02 -16.70 15.37
C LEU A 213 -16.46 -16.36 14.95
N ASN A 214 -17.30 -17.36 14.70
CA ASN A 214 -18.72 -17.21 14.36
C ASN A 214 -19.67 -17.20 15.60
N GLN A 215 -19.15 -17.41 16.81
CA GLN A 215 -19.96 -17.52 18.02
C GLN A 215 -19.77 -16.30 18.91
N LYS A 216 -20.88 -15.67 19.31
CA LYS A 216 -20.86 -14.59 20.30
C LYS A 216 -20.24 -15.08 21.61
N GLU A 217 -19.49 -14.22 22.27
CA GLU A 217 -18.77 -14.57 23.50
C GLU A 217 -19.69 -15.13 24.61
N GLU A 218 -20.90 -14.58 24.73
CA GLU A 218 -21.93 -15.00 25.69
C GLU A 218 -22.52 -16.39 25.41
N ASP A 219 -22.44 -16.86 24.16
CA ASP A 219 -23.02 -18.14 23.73
C ASP A 219 -21.99 -19.28 23.75
N ARG A 220 -20.71 -18.99 24.00
CA ARG A 220 -19.62 -19.98 23.96
C ARG A 220 -19.66 -20.93 25.15
N ASP A 221 -19.24 -22.17 24.94
CA ASP A 221 -19.06 -23.13 26.03
C ASP A 221 -17.91 -22.66 26.94
N PRO A 222 -18.16 -22.39 28.24
CA PRO A 222 -17.16 -21.87 29.17
C PRO A 222 -16.04 -22.87 29.50
N TYR A 223 -16.18 -24.14 29.11
CA TYR A 223 -15.18 -25.18 29.33
C TYR A 223 -14.28 -25.43 28.11
N GLU A 224 -14.43 -24.67 27.03
CA GLU A 224 -13.53 -24.71 25.88
C GLU A 224 -12.11 -24.27 26.23
N ASP A 225 -11.16 -24.55 25.32
CA ASP A 225 -9.77 -24.13 25.49
C ASP A 225 -9.68 -22.61 25.71
N LYS A 226 -8.92 -22.18 26.70
CA LYS A 226 -8.71 -20.76 27.02
C LYS A 226 -8.09 -20.01 25.85
N ASP A 227 -7.23 -20.67 25.08
CA ASP A 227 -6.61 -20.07 23.89
C ASP A 227 -7.66 -19.81 22.80
N LEU A 228 -8.65 -20.70 22.65
CA LEU A 228 -9.78 -20.52 21.75
C LEU A 228 -10.71 -19.41 22.23
N LEU A 229 -11.10 -19.42 23.50
CA LEU A 229 -12.02 -18.44 24.07
C LEU A 229 -11.49 -17.00 24.01
N ALA A 230 -10.16 -16.83 23.91
CA ALA A 230 -9.53 -15.53 23.77
C ALA A 230 -9.78 -14.85 22.42
N PHE A 231 -10.15 -15.58 21.36
CA PHE A 231 -10.43 -14.97 20.05
C PHE A 231 -11.73 -14.16 20.09
N PRO A 232 -11.77 -12.96 19.48
CA PRO A 232 -12.99 -12.14 19.47
C PRO A 232 -14.09 -12.77 18.61
N TYR A 233 -15.33 -12.37 18.86
CA TYR A 233 -16.42 -12.64 17.92
C TYR A 233 -16.27 -11.72 16.69
N VAL A 234 -16.26 -12.32 15.50
CA VAL A 234 -15.98 -11.61 14.24
C VAL A 234 -17.25 -11.24 13.46
N ASN A 235 -18.42 -11.75 13.86
CA ASN A 235 -19.74 -11.55 13.23
C ASN A 235 -19.70 -11.27 11.72
N GLY A 236 -19.81 -12.32 10.91
CA GLY A 236 -19.81 -12.14 9.48
C GLY A 236 -20.30 -13.33 8.68
N GLY A 237 -20.86 -13.02 7.51
CA GLY A 237 -21.16 -14.01 6.49
C GLY A 237 -19.96 -14.92 6.19
N LEU A 238 -18.73 -14.39 6.31
CA LEU A 238 -17.48 -15.13 6.07
C LEU A 238 -17.34 -16.41 6.91
N PHE A 239 -17.73 -16.40 8.19
CA PHE A 239 -17.67 -17.57 9.08
C PHE A 239 -19.03 -18.21 9.35
N ALA A 240 -20.11 -17.66 8.78
CA ALA A 240 -21.47 -18.14 8.99
C ALA A 240 -21.72 -19.53 8.38
N ASP A 241 -21.16 -19.79 7.19
CA ASP A 241 -21.29 -21.08 6.52
C ASP A 241 -20.40 -22.15 7.19
N MET A 242 -21.04 -23.05 7.93
CA MET A 242 -20.36 -24.15 8.62
C MET A 242 -20.22 -25.41 7.76
N ASP A 243 -20.81 -25.43 6.56
CA ASP A 243 -20.78 -26.57 5.63
C ASP A 243 -19.53 -26.56 4.73
N VAL A 244 -18.70 -25.51 4.82
CA VAL A 244 -17.43 -25.39 4.11
C VAL A 244 -16.52 -26.57 4.41
N GLU A 245 -16.20 -27.35 3.38
CA GLU A 245 -15.30 -28.49 3.50
C GLU A 245 -13.86 -28.02 3.68
N ILE A 246 -13.20 -28.51 4.73
CA ILE A 246 -11.77 -28.30 4.98
C ILE A 246 -11.06 -29.65 4.80
N PRO A 247 -10.06 -29.76 3.90
CA PRO A 247 -9.37 -31.01 3.61
C PRO A 247 -8.38 -31.33 4.74
N ARG A 248 -7.62 -32.42 4.60
CA ARG A 248 -6.50 -32.65 5.51
C ARG A 248 -5.40 -31.62 5.27
N LEU A 249 -4.73 -31.21 6.34
CA LEU A 249 -3.57 -30.33 6.24
C LEU A 249 -2.32 -31.19 6.38
N ASN A 250 -1.63 -31.43 5.27
CA ASN A 250 -0.34 -32.11 5.28
C ASN A 250 0.75 -31.17 5.87
N PRO A 251 1.94 -31.69 6.23
CA PRO A 251 3.01 -30.88 6.81
C PRO A 251 3.42 -29.67 5.97
N ASN A 252 3.37 -29.78 4.63
CA ASN A 252 3.69 -28.67 3.73
C ASN A 252 2.64 -27.54 3.80
N ILE A 253 1.35 -27.85 3.90
CA ILE A 253 0.30 -26.84 4.06
C ILE A 253 0.45 -26.11 5.39
N VAL A 254 0.75 -26.85 6.46
CA VAL A 254 0.98 -26.28 7.79
C VAL A 254 2.22 -25.37 7.79
N ASP A 255 3.30 -25.77 7.11
CA ASP A 255 4.50 -24.95 6.93
C ASP A 255 4.21 -23.66 6.16
N ILE A 256 3.43 -23.74 5.07
CA ILE A 256 3.01 -22.55 4.32
C ILE A 256 2.23 -21.58 5.22
N ILE A 257 1.26 -22.08 6.00
CA ILE A 257 0.45 -21.22 6.87
C ILE A 257 1.29 -20.59 7.98
N LEU A 258 2.08 -21.39 8.69
CA LEU A 258 2.79 -20.93 9.89
C LEU A 258 4.05 -20.12 9.56
N ASN A 259 4.89 -20.60 8.65
CA ASN A 259 6.18 -19.97 8.40
C ASN A 259 6.06 -18.92 7.30
N ARG A 260 5.69 -19.36 6.08
CA ARG A 260 5.67 -18.46 4.92
C ARG A 260 4.61 -17.37 5.02
N ALA A 261 3.41 -17.73 5.45
CA ALA A 261 2.30 -16.78 5.49
C ALA A 261 2.28 -16.00 6.80
N SER A 262 2.47 -16.64 7.96
CA SER A 262 2.29 -15.96 9.25
C SER A 262 3.57 -15.32 9.82
N LEU A 263 4.72 -15.99 9.80
CA LEU A 263 5.97 -15.43 10.36
C LEU A 263 6.73 -14.53 9.39
N ASP A 264 6.86 -14.98 8.15
CA ASP A 264 7.75 -14.36 7.15
C ASP A 264 7.08 -13.23 6.38
N PHE A 265 5.78 -13.00 6.60
CA PHE A 265 5.00 -12.01 5.87
C PHE A 265 4.11 -11.18 6.82
N ASP A 266 4.09 -9.86 6.63
CA ASP A 266 3.31 -8.93 7.45
C ASP A 266 2.08 -8.44 6.67
N TRP A 267 0.93 -9.06 6.94
CA TRP A 267 -0.34 -8.78 6.27
C TRP A 267 -0.91 -7.41 6.61
N SER A 268 -0.47 -6.77 7.70
CA SER A 268 -0.94 -5.42 8.04
C SER A 268 -0.54 -4.36 7.00
N LYS A 269 0.48 -4.68 6.19
CA LYS A 269 0.96 -3.81 5.10
C LYS A 269 0.19 -3.97 3.80
N ILE A 270 -0.66 -5.01 3.67
CA ILE A 270 -1.54 -5.15 2.52
C ILE A 270 -2.68 -4.14 2.66
N SER A 271 -2.82 -3.28 1.65
CA SER A 271 -4.02 -2.45 1.53
C SER A 271 -5.22 -3.33 1.21
N PRO A 272 -6.40 -3.07 1.80
CA PRO A 272 -7.55 -3.90 1.51
C PRO A 272 -7.98 -3.87 0.03
N THR A 273 -7.58 -2.83 -0.70
CA THR A 273 -7.76 -2.65 -2.15
C THR A 273 -6.92 -3.63 -2.99
N ILE A 274 -6.05 -4.43 -2.39
CA ILE A 274 -5.20 -5.43 -3.06
C ILE A 274 -5.76 -6.86 -2.88
N PHE A 275 -6.56 -7.12 -1.84
CA PHE A 275 -7.03 -8.49 -1.58
C PHE A 275 -7.74 -9.10 -2.78
N GLY A 276 -8.57 -8.34 -3.49
CA GLY A 276 -9.28 -8.92 -4.62
C GLY A 276 -8.41 -9.21 -5.85
N SER A 277 -7.27 -8.53 -6.05
CA SER A 277 -6.32 -8.91 -7.11
C SER A 277 -5.55 -10.19 -6.72
N VAL A 278 -5.19 -10.31 -5.45
CA VAL A 278 -4.60 -11.55 -4.88
C VAL A 278 -5.56 -12.72 -5.10
N PHE A 279 -6.84 -12.59 -4.71
CA PHE A 279 -7.83 -13.66 -4.91
C PHE A 279 -8.13 -13.95 -6.39
N GLU A 280 -8.21 -12.95 -7.27
CA GLU A 280 -8.39 -13.19 -8.72
C GLU A 280 -7.24 -13.98 -9.32
N SER A 281 -6.00 -13.67 -8.91
CA SER A 281 -4.80 -14.34 -9.42
C SER A 281 -4.72 -15.82 -9.01
N THR A 282 -5.35 -16.18 -7.89
CA THR A 282 -5.39 -17.57 -7.37
C THR A 282 -6.51 -18.43 -7.95
N LEU A 283 -7.51 -17.83 -8.61
CA LEU A 283 -8.63 -18.55 -9.20
C LEU A 283 -8.27 -19.15 -10.57
N ASN A 284 -8.61 -20.42 -10.78
CA ASN A 284 -8.40 -21.13 -12.05
C ASN A 284 -9.08 -20.37 -13.22
N PRO A 285 -8.39 -20.22 -14.38
CA PRO A 285 -8.91 -19.54 -15.57
C PRO A 285 -10.31 -19.94 -16.04
N GLU A 286 -10.69 -21.21 -15.90
CA GLU A 286 -12.01 -21.68 -16.34
C GLU A 286 -13.13 -21.23 -15.39
N THR A 287 -12.90 -21.34 -14.08
CA THR A 287 -13.82 -20.85 -13.03
C THR A 287 -13.96 -19.32 -13.09
N ARG A 288 -12.89 -18.60 -13.45
CA ARG A 288 -12.90 -17.15 -13.63
C ARG A 288 -13.84 -16.69 -14.76
N ARG A 289 -13.83 -17.42 -15.88
CA ARG A 289 -14.66 -17.11 -17.06
C ARG A 289 -16.14 -17.45 -16.86
N SER A 290 -16.46 -18.57 -16.22
CA SER A 290 -17.86 -18.97 -16.00
C SER A 290 -18.57 -18.10 -14.95
N GLY A 291 -17.84 -17.60 -13.95
CA GLY A 291 -18.38 -16.77 -12.86
C GLY A 291 -18.30 -15.25 -13.05
N GLY A 292 -17.69 -14.74 -14.13
CA GLY A 292 -17.52 -13.29 -14.34
C GLY A 292 -16.64 -12.60 -13.28
N MET A 293 -15.78 -13.37 -12.61
CA MET A 293 -14.98 -12.96 -11.46
C MET A 293 -13.73 -12.20 -11.89
N HIS A 294 -13.92 -11.05 -12.53
CA HIS A 294 -12.84 -10.12 -12.87
C HIS A 294 -12.73 -9.03 -11.83
N TYR A 295 -11.57 -8.87 -11.21
CA TYR A 295 -11.32 -7.77 -10.31
C TYR A 295 -11.22 -6.47 -11.12
N THR A 296 -11.77 -5.39 -10.57
CA THR A 296 -11.61 -4.06 -11.17
C THR A 296 -10.39 -3.41 -10.54
N SER A 297 -9.38 -3.07 -11.34
CA SER A 297 -8.16 -2.45 -10.80
C SER A 297 -8.46 -1.13 -10.08
N ILE A 298 -7.65 -0.79 -9.08
CA ILE A 298 -7.71 0.46 -8.31
C ILE A 298 -7.86 1.67 -9.25
N LYS A 299 -7.00 1.74 -10.27
CA LYS A 299 -7.03 2.78 -11.30
C LYS A 299 -8.40 2.88 -12.01
N ASN A 300 -9.04 1.75 -12.30
CA ASN A 300 -10.35 1.76 -12.97
C ASN A 300 -11.49 2.05 -12.02
N ILE A 301 -11.35 1.74 -10.73
CA ILE A 301 -12.31 2.16 -9.69
C ILE A 301 -12.28 3.67 -9.56
N HIS A 302 -11.09 4.25 -9.40
CA HIS A 302 -10.90 5.70 -9.29
C HIS A 302 -11.43 6.46 -10.50
N LYS A 303 -11.27 5.95 -11.73
CA LYS A 303 -11.92 6.52 -12.93
C LYS A 303 -13.45 6.67 -12.82
N VAL A 304 -14.10 5.87 -11.97
CA VAL A 304 -15.54 5.93 -11.74
C VAL A 304 -15.85 6.72 -10.48
N ILE A 305 -15.24 6.37 -9.33
CA ILE A 305 -15.61 6.97 -8.04
C ILE A 305 -15.15 8.43 -7.89
N ASP A 306 -14.02 8.80 -8.49
CA ASP A 306 -13.47 10.17 -8.45
C ASP A 306 -14.50 11.16 -9.01
N PRO A 307 -14.89 11.07 -10.30
CA PRO A 307 -15.86 12.00 -10.85
C PRO A 307 -17.29 11.78 -10.34
N LEU A 308 -17.64 10.57 -9.86
CA LEU A 308 -19.00 10.27 -9.43
C LEU A 308 -19.36 10.96 -8.11
N PHE A 309 -18.44 10.97 -7.14
CA PHE A 309 -18.71 11.61 -5.84
C PHE A 309 -17.46 12.08 -5.09
N LEU A 310 -16.30 11.45 -5.28
CA LEU A 310 -15.15 11.70 -4.41
C LEU A 310 -14.50 13.06 -4.67
N ASP A 311 -14.43 13.52 -5.92
CA ASP A 311 -13.90 14.84 -6.26
C ASP A 311 -14.71 15.96 -5.61
N ASN A 312 -16.04 15.88 -5.68
CA ASN A 312 -16.93 16.84 -5.02
C ASN A 312 -16.74 16.89 -3.49
N LEU A 313 -16.51 15.73 -2.85
CA LEU A 313 -16.24 15.68 -1.41
C LEU A 313 -14.86 16.25 -1.05
N LYS A 314 -13.85 16.04 -1.91
CA LYS A 314 -12.51 16.61 -1.75
C LYS A 314 -12.55 18.13 -1.91
N GLU A 315 -13.25 18.63 -2.92
CA GLU A 315 -13.45 20.07 -3.14
C GLU A 315 -14.16 20.71 -1.95
N GLU A 316 -15.27 20.14 -1.48
CA GLU A 316 -15.99 20.64 -0.29
C GLU A 316 -15.08 20.66 0.95
N PHE A 317 -14.23 19.66 1.13
CA PHE A 317 -13.27 19.63 2.23
C PHE A 317 -12.19 20.73 2.12
N GLU A 318 -11.65 20.96 0.93
CA GLU A 318 -10.65 22.01 0.68
C GLU A 318 -11.27 23.40 0.85
N GLU A 319 -12.51 23.63 0.39
CA GLU A 319 -13.24 24.87 0.65
C GLU A 319 -13.41 25.15 2.16
N ILE A 320 -13.70 24.11 2.95
CA ILE A 320 -13.84 24.24 4.41
C ILE A 320 -12.48 24.55 5.07
N LYS A 321 -11.37 24.07 4.51
CA LYS A 321 -10.03 24.36 5.04
C LYS A 321 -9.66 25.84 4.94
N GLU A 322 -10.11 26.52 3.90
CA GLU A 322 -9.88 27.95 3.66
C GLU A 322 -10.71 28.86 4.59
N ILE A 323 -11.62 28.32 5.40
CA ILE A 323 -12.40 29.11 6.38
C ILE A 323 -11.51 29.52 7.56
N ASP A 324 -11.26 30.82 7.71
CA ASP A 324 -10.49 31.38 8.83
C ASP A 324 -11.23 31.28 10.18
N GLN A 325 -12.56 31.42 10.16
CA GLN A 325 -13.36 31.45 11.38
C GLN A 325 -13.53 30.04 11.97
N VAL A 326 -12.76 29.74 13.03
CA VAL A 326 -12.69 28.42 13.70
C VAL A 326 -14.08 27.82 14.02
N LYS A 327 -15.01 28.62 14.55
CA LYS A 327 -16.36 28.13 14.89
C LYS A 327 -17.14 27.67 13.66
N GLN A 328 -17.06 28.43 12.57
CA GLN A 328 -17.73 28.11 11.32
C GLN A 328 -17.07 26.91 10.64
N LYS A 329 -15.74 26.85 10.65
CA LYS A 329 -14.95 25.72 10.13
C LYS A 329 -15.32 24.41 10.82
N ASN A 330 -15.34 24.40 12.16
CA ASN A 330 -15.70 23.20 12.93
C ASN A 330 -17.13 22.72 12.64
N GLN A 331 -18.09 23.65 12.55
CA GLN A 331 -19.47 23.29 12.20
C GLN A 331 -19.54 22.67 10.81
N ARG A 332 -18.89 23.28 9.81
CA ARG A 332 -18.87 22.77 8.44
C ARG A 332 -18.17 21.41 8.32
N LEU A 333 -17.10 21.17 9.09
CA LEU A 333 -16.45 19.87 9.17
C LEU A 333 -17.37 18.80 9.78
N GLU A 334 -18.15 19.15 10.81
CA GLU A 334 -19.13 18.25 11.41
C GLU A 334 -20.27 17.93 10.44
N ASP A 335 -20.75 18.92 9.69
CA ASP A 335 -21.77 18.74 8.65
C ASP A 335 -21.26 17.83 7.52
N LEU A 336 -20.03 18.05 7.03
CA LEU A 336 -19.38 17.19 6.04
C LEU A 336 -19.18 15.76 6.56
N HIS A 337 -18.74 15.61 7.80
CA HIS A 337 -18.59 14.30 8.43
C HIS A 337 -19.93 13.56 8.51
N ASN A 338 -20.99 14.22 8.95
CA ASN A 338 -22.33 13.65 9.00
C ASN A 338 -22.85 13.30 7.59
N LYS A 339 -22.57 14.13 6.58
CA LYS A 339 -22.91 13.85 5.19
C LYS A 339 -22.24 12.56 4.72
N ILE A 340 -20.93 12.43 4.89
CA ILE A 340 -20.16 11.25 4.48
C ILE A 340 -20.66 9.99 5.21
N ALA A 341 -20.91 10.08 6.52
CA ALA A 341 -21.38 8.96 7.33
C ALA A 341 -22.75 8.41 6.90
N ASN A 342 -23.57 9.22 6.23
CA ASN A 342 -24.91 8.85 5.76
C ASN A 342 -24.95 8.51 4.25
N LEU A 343 -23.83 8.57 3.53
CA LEU A 343 -23.79 8.14 2.13
C LEU A 343 -24.01 6.63 2.03
N THR A 344 -24.93 6.24 1.15
CA THR A 344 -25.20 4.83 0.85
C THR A 344 -24.80 4.56 -0.59
N PHE A 345 -23.92 3.59 -0.78
CA PHE A 345 -23.45 3.15 -2.09
C PHE A 345 -24.07 1.79 -2.42
N LEU A 346 -24.60 1.65 -3.63
CA LEU A 346 -25.18 0.39 -4.11
C LEU A 346 -24.35 -0.13 -5.28
N ASP A 347 -23.72 -1.28 -5.11
CA ASP A 347 -23.13 -2.06 -6.19
C ASP A 347 -23.95 -3.36 -6.36
N PRO A 348 -24.86 -3.42 -7.35
CA PRO A 348 -25.74 -4.58 -7.54
C PRO A 348 -25.03 -5.81 -8.14
N ALA A 349 -23.75 -5.70 -8.49
CA ALA A 349 -22.93 -6.79 -9.03
C ALA A 349 -21.60 -6.91 -8.28
N ALA A 350 -21.61 -6.60 -6.97
CA ALA A 350 -20.41 -6.48 -6.15
C ALA A 350 -19.53 -7.75 -6.16
N GLY A 351 -20.07 -8.97 -6.05
CA GLY A 351 -19.21 -10.18 -5.96
C GLY A 351 -18.08 -10.02 -4.91
N PHE A 352 -16.86 -10.52 -5.19
CA PHE A 352 -15.65 -10.24 -4.39
C PHE A 352 -15.19 -8.77 -4.40
N ARG A 353 -15.89 -7.85 -5.08
CA ARG A 353 -15.49 -6.46 -5.37
C ARG A 353 -15.96 -5.48 -4.27
N VAL A 354 -15.79 -5.84 -3.00
CA VAL A 354 -15.95 -4.89 -1.87
C VAL A 354 -14.73 -3.97 -1.81
N ILE A 355 -14.62 -3.07 -2.80
CA ILE A 355 -13.51 -2.11 -2.89
C ILE A 355 -14.06 -0.69 -2.77
N ILE A 356 -15.27 -0.47 -3.29
CA ILE A 356 -15.97 0.81 -3.21
C ILE A 356 -16.17 1.23 -1.74
N VAL A 357 -16.44 0.27 -0.85
CA VAL A 357 -16.64 0.52 0.59
C VAL A 357 -15.32 0.75 1.33
N ILE A 358 -14.21 0.12 0.90
CA ILE A 358 -12.94 0.20 1.61
C ILE A 358 -12.13 1.44 1.20
N GLU A 359 -12.15 1.87 -0.06
CA GLU A 359 -11.50 3.14 -0.44
C GLU A 359 -12.25 4.35 0.10
N ALA A 360 -13.59 4.34 0.04
CA ALA A 360 -14.41 5.40 0.64
C ALA A 360 -14.16 5.49 2.16
N ASN A 361 -14.00 4.36 2.85
CA ASN A 361 -13.62 4.37 4.28
C ASN A 361 -12.16 4.72 4.52
N SER A 362 -11.20 4.27 3.69
CA SER A 362 -9.76 4.47 3.92
C SER A 362 -9.36 5.93 3.76
N TYR A 363 -9.85 6.62 2.72
CA TYR A 363 -9.54 8.04 2.49
C TYR A 363 -10.17 8.96 3.55
N VAL A 364 -11.36 8.63 4.04
CA VAL A 364 -12.03 9.38 5.13
C VAL A 364 -11.35 9.12 6.48
N ASN A 365 -10.81 7.92 6.71
CA ASN A 365 -10.23 7.53 8.01
C ASN A 365 -8.75 7.89 8.21
N ILE A 366 -7.94 8.04 7.15
CA ILE A 366 -6.52 8.40 7.31
C ILE A 366 -6.37 9.80 7.96
N ARG A 367 -7.32 10.71 7.78
CA ARG A 367 -7.30 12.04 8.43
C ARG A 367 -8.02 12.12 9.80
N SER A 368 -8.83 11.12 10.20
CA SER A 368 -9.56 11.09 11.48
C SER A 368 -8.96 10.16 12.54
N SER A 369 -8.02 9.29 12.15
CA SER A 369 -7.40 8.22 12.97
C SER A 369 -6.64 8.67 14.23
N ARG A 370 -6.47 9.97 14.47
CA ARG A 370 -5.85 10.50 15.70
C ARG A 370 -6.76 10.53 16.93
N LEU A 371 -8.06 10.17 16.83
CA LEU A 371 -9.00 10.56 17.90
C LEU A 371 -9.85 9.50 18.61
N LEU A 372 -10.08 8.25 18.18
CA LEU A 372 -11.00 7.37 18.93
C LEU A 372 -10.69 5.85 18.97
N PRO A 373 -10.88 5.19 20.13
CA PRO A 373 -10.78 3.72 20.29
C PRO A 373 -11.90 2.89 19.62
N LYS A 374 -13.00 3.53 19.18
CA LYS A 374 -14.19 2.84 18.61
C LYS A 374 -13.96 2.19 17.23
N PHE A 375 -12.81 2.46 16.58
CA PHE A 375 -12.52 2.01 15.21
C PHE A 375 -12.10 0.53 15.07
N LYS A 376 -11.67 -0.14 16.14
CA LYS A 376 -11.25 -1.56 16.07
C LYS A 376 -12.40 -2.50 15.68
N THR A 377 -13.64 -2.19 16.07
CA THR A 377 -14.81 -3.04 15.84
C THR A 377 -15.40 -2.86 14.43
N GLN A 378 -15.19 -1.71 13.78
CA GLN A 378 -15.81 -1.38 12.48
C GLN A 378 -15.05 -2.00 11.29
N LYS A 379 -13.72 -2.13 11.37
CA LYS A 379 -12.87 -2.82 10.37
C LYS A 379 -13.22 -4.31 10.22
N ILE A 380 -13.66 -4.95 11.30
CA ILE A 380 -14.04 -6.37 11.33
C ILE A 380 -15.36 -6.58 10.58
N ASN A 381 -16.35 -5.72 10.81
CA ASN A 381 -17.68 -5.85 10.20
C ASN A 381 -17.69 -5.57 8.68
N SER A 382 -16.77 -4.74 8.14
CA SER A 382 -16.71 -4.46 6.70
C SER A 382 -16.14 -5.61 5.86
N TRP A 383 -15.33 -6.50 6.45
CA TRP A 383 -14.90 -7.77 5.83
C TRP A 383 -16.00 -8.83 5.79
N CYS A 384 -17.01 -8.64 6.64
CA CYS A 384 -17.96 -9.64 7.07
C CYS A 384 -19.39 -9.39 6.56
N ALA A 385 -19.63 -8.20 6.01
CA ALA A 385 -20.86 -7.83 5.32
C ALA A 385 -20.74 -8.16 3.82
N ALA A 386 -20.82 -9.45 3.52
CA ALA A 386 -21.16 -9.98 2.20
C ALA A 386 -22.28 -11.01 2.39
#